data_AF-A0ABD1EC51-F1
#
_entry.id   AF-A0ABD1EC51-F1
#
_cell.length_a   1.000
_cell.length_b   1.000
_cell.length_c   1.000
_cell.angle_alpha   90.00
_cell.angle_beta   90.00
_cell.angle_gamma   90.00
#
_symmetry.space_group_name_H-M   'P 1'
#
loop_
_entity.id
_entity.type
_entity.pdbx_description
1 polymer ?
#
loop_
_entity_poly.entity_id
_entity_poly.type
_entity_poly.pdbx_seq_one_letter_code
_entity_poly.pdbx_strand_id
1 'polypeptide(L)'
;MKENVQYNDTTAFRKFVIKSITTLLKRTENIDIRLKRIEAELGNRKELIESEDEAITLPLNNVEDVEEFETELKDKQTFNKMIQRLKFCTGKKVNAIVNLILKKLFSNELAAEYSWHGKKGKKPLNKLIRLTKLIKKAVQVNCPTSTDTQIESAGGYWLAQASIRIKRKK
;
A
#
# COMPACT_ATOMS: atom_id res chain seq x y z
N MET A 1 -49.62 25.73 56.40
CA MET A 1 -50.20 25.46 55.07
C MET A 1 -49.49 26.37 54.08
N LYS A 2 -48.85 25.93 52.99
CA LYS A 2 -48.64 24.62 52.36
C LYS A 2 -47.27 24.68 51.66
N GLU A 3 -46.54 23.58 51.83
CA GLU A 3 -45.51 22.95 50.99
C GLU A 3 -44.84 23.76 49.86
N ASN A 4 -43.54 24.00 50.03
CA ASN A 4 -42.61 24.31 48.95
C ASN A 4 -42.16 22.99 48.30
N VAL A 5 -42.78 22.63 47.18
CA VAL A 5 -42.39 21.46 46.38
C VAL A 5 -41.28 21.88 45.42
N GLN A 6 -40.03 21.69 45.83
CA GLN A 6 -38.87 21.76 44.94
C GLN A 6 -38.48 20.33 44.54
N TYR A 7 -39.24 19.73 43.63
CA TYR A 7 -39.01 18.35 43.18
C TYR A 7 -39.22 18.26 41.66
N ASN A 8 -38.14 18.41 40.86
CA ASN A 8 -38.11 17.76 39.52
C ASN A 8 -36.79 17.76 38.72
N ASP A 9 -35.77 18.53 39.08
CA ASP A 9 -34.56 18.64 38.21
C ASP A 9 -33.60 17.44 38.36
N THR A 10 -33.37 16.98 39.59
CA THR A 10 -32.38 15.93 39.89
C THR A 10 -32.77 14.54 39.38
N THR A 11 -34.06 14.21 39.34
CA THR A 11 -34.55 12.91 38.88
C THR A 11 -34.49 12.78 37.36
N ALA A 12 -34.82 13.86 36.64
CA ALA A 12 -34.71 13.90 35.18
C ALA A 12 -33.24 13.79 34.75
N PHE A 13 -32.34 14.54 35.42
CA PHE A 13 -30.91 14.43 35.19
C PHE A 13 -30.37 13.03 35.47
N ARG A 14 -30.75 12.40 36.60
CA ARG A 14 -30.35 11.01 36.91
C ARG A 14 -30.79 10.02 35.85
N LYS A 15 -32.04 10.12 35.37
CA LYS A 15 -32.55 9.27 34.28
C LYS A 15 -31.76 9.48 32.98
N PHE A 16 -31.43 10.73 32.66
CA PHE A 16 -30.60 11.06 31.50
C PHE A 16 -29.18 10.48 31.61
N VAL A 17 -28.53 10.63 32.78
CA VAL A 17 -27.19 10.08 33.05
C VAL A 17 -27.20 8.56 32.93
N ILE A 18 -28.15 7.86 33.57
CA ILE A 18 -28.28 6.40 33.48
C ILE A 18 -28.49 5.96 32.03
N LYS A 19 -29.38 6.61 31.28
CA LYS A 19 -29.62 6.30 29.87
C LYS A 19 -28.35 6.51 29.02
N SER A 20 -27.60 7.57 29.30
CA SER A 20 -26.35 7.89 28.61
C SER A 20 -25.26 6.86 28.91
N ILE A 21 -25.08 6.49 30.18
CA ILE A 21 -24.13 5.46 30.61
C ILE A 21 -24.49 4.12 29.98
N THR A 22 -25.75 3.69 30.03
CA THR A 22 -26.20 2.43 29.43
C THR A 22 -25.97 2.42 27.91
N THR A 23 -26.16 3.56 27.25
CA THR A 23 -25.90 3.70 25.81
C THR A 23 -24.39 3.63 25.51
N LEU A 24 -23.56 4.26 26.34
CA LEU A 24 -22.09 4.19 26.21
C LEU A 24 -21.58 2.77 26.45
N LEU A 25 -22.06 2.06 27.48
CA LEU A 25 -21.69 0.67 27.75
C LEU A 25 -22.00 -0.24 26.54
N LYS A 26 -23.21 -0.14 25.98
CA LYS A 26 -23.58 -0.89 24.77
C LYS A 26 -22.69 -0.55 23.57
N ARG A 27 -22.28 0.71 23.43
CA ARG A 27 -21.35 1.13 22.36
C ARG A 27 -19.96 0.53 22.59
N THR A 28 -19.46 0.50 23.82
CA THR A 28 -18.17 -0.09 24.17
C THR A 28 -18.16 -1.60 23.92
N GLU A 29 -19.20 -2.32 24.32
CA GLU A 29 -19.35 -3.76 24.03
C GLU A 29 -19.37 -4.02 22.53
N ASN A 30 -20.12 -3.22 21.76
CA ASN A 30 -20.13 -3.34 20.30
C ASN A 30 -18.76 -3.05 19.67
N ILE A 31 -17.98 -2.13 20.23
CA ILE A 31 -16.60 -1.87 19.77
C ILE A 31 -15.71 -3.08 20.06
N ASP A 32 -15.80 -3.67 21.26
CA ASP A 32 -15.03 -4.86 21.65
C ASP A 32 -15.32 -6.06 20.74
N ILE A 33 -16.61 -6.32 20.45
CA ILE A 33 -17.02 -7.39 19.52
C ILE A 33 -16.46 -7.15 18.12
N ARG A 34 -16.52 -5.91 17.64
CA ARG A 34 -15.99 -5.56 16.31
C ARG A 34 -14.47 -5.67 16.26
N LEU A 35 -13.77 -5.32 17.34
CA LEU A 35 -12.31 -5.45 17.44
C LEU A 35 -11.89 -6.92 17.40
N LYS A 36 -12.51 -7.78 18.22
CA LYS A 36 -12.26 -9.23 18.21
C LYS A 36 -12.46 -9.85 16.83
N ARG A 37 -13.48 -9.42 16.09
CA ARG A 37 -13.72 -9.88 14.71
C ARG A 37 -12.59 -9.46 13.76
N ILE A 38 -12.15 -8.19 13.84
CA ILE A 38 -11.04 -7.69 13.01
C ILE A 38 -9.74 -8.42 13.35
N GLU A 39 -9.45 -8.65 14.62
CA GLU A 39 -8.25 -9.37 15.06
C GLU A 39 -8.24 -10.81 14.54
N ALA A 40 -9.37 -11.51 14.60
CA ALA A 40 -9.51 -12.85 14.02
C ALA A 40 -9.32 -12.87 12.50
N GLU A 41 -9.93 -11.92 11.78
CA GLU A 41 -9.76 -11.76 10.32
C GLU A 41 -8.30 -11.46 9.95
N LEU A 42 -7.59 -10.66 10.76
CA LEU A 42 -6.17 -10.36 10.55
C LEU A 42 -5.27 -11.56 10.85
N GLY A 43 -5.58 -12.36 11.88
CA GLY A 43 -4.88 -13.61 12.18
C GLY A 43 -4.94 -14.59 11.01
N ASN A 44 -6.14 -14.87 10.51
CA ASN A 44 -6.34 -15.75 9.34
C ASN A 44 -5.64 -15.21 8.08
N ARG A 45 -5.67 -13.89 7.88
CA ARG A 45 -4.98 -13.27 6.75
C ARG A 45 -3.46 -13.40 6.87
N LYS A 46 -2.91 -13.33 8.08
CA LYS A 46 -1.47 -13.48 8.32
C LYS A 46 -1.01 -14.90 8.02
N GLU A 47 -1.76 -15.92 8.45
CA GLU A 47 -1.49 -17.33 8.13
C GLU A 47 -1.54 -17.59 6.61
N LEU A 48 -2.53 -17.02 5.90
CA LEU A 48 -2.60 -17.09 4.44
C LEU A 48 -1.39 -16.45 3.77
N ILE A 49 -0.93 -15.28 4.25
CA ILE A 49 0.24 -14.58 3.69
C ILE A 49 1.52 -15.40 3.92
N GLU A 50 1.71 -15.97 5.12
CA GLU A 50 2.89 -16.79 5.45
C GLU A 50 2.94 -18.10 4.65
N SER A 51 1.78 -18.68 4.30
CA SER A 51 1.71 -19.88 3.45
C SER A 51 1.97 -19.63 1.96
N GLU A 52 1.94 -18.37 1.51
CA GLU A 52 1.97 -17.99 0.10
C GLU A 52 3.23 -17.22 -0.32
N ASP A 53 4.16 -16.91 0.60
CA ASP A 53 5.26 -15.97 0.39
C ASP A 53 6.48 -16.53 -0.38
N GLU A 54 6.38 -17.74 -0.95
CA GLU A 54 7.52 -18.39 -1.63
C GLU A 54 7.75 -17.95 -3.10
N ALA A 55 6.77 -17.41 -3.81
CA ALA A 55 6.88 -17.39 -5.27
C ALA A 55 7.73 -16.24 -5.88
N ILE A 56 7.88 -15.07 -5.23
CA ILE A 56 8.48 -13.88 -5.89
C ILE A 56 9.48 -13.17 -4.99
N THR A 57 10.76 -13.44 -5.25
CA THR A 57 11.88 -12.81 -4.56
C THR A 57 12.13 -11.41 -5.13
N LEU A 58 12.08 -10.40 -4.27
CA LEU A 58 12.37 -9.01 -4.61
C LEU A 58 13.51 -8.48 -3.73
N PRO A 59 14.37 -7.58 -4.24
CA PRO A 59 14.35 -6.99 -5.59
C PRO A 59 14.86 -7.94 -6.68
N LEU A 60 14.46 -7.71 -7.93
CA LEU A 60 14.99 -8.38 -9.12
C LEU A 60 16.44 -7.94 -9.34
N ASN A 61 17.32 -8.88 -9.75
CA ASN A 61 18.75 -8.63 -9.78
C ASN A 61 19.37 -8.73 -11.18
N ASN A 62 18.77 -9.50 -12.08
CA ASN A 62 19.23 -9.68 -13.45
C ASN A 62 18.06 -9.53 -14.45
N VAL A 63 18.38 -9.62 -15.74
CA VAL A 63 17.40 -9.38 -16.82
C VAL A 63 16.48 -10.59 -17.00
N GLU A 64 17.00 -11.78 -16.76
CA GLU A 64 16.26 -13.04 -16.82
C GLU A 64 15.12 -13.06 -15.79
N ASP A 65 15.38 -12.63 -14.55
CA ASP A 65 14.38 -12.47 -13.49
C ASP A 65 13.26 -11.49 -13.92
N VAL A 66 13.60 -10.47 -14.70
CA VAL A 66 12.61 -9.48 -15.19
C VAL A 66 11.70 -10.10 -16.25
N GLU A 67 12.24 -10.94 -17.13
CA GLU A 67 11.47 -11.63 -18.17
C GLU A 67 10.56 -12.71 -17.59
N GLU A 68 11.04 -13.44 -16.58
CA GLU A 68 10.24 -14.37 -15.80
C GLU A 68 9.13 -13.63 -15.06
N PHE A 69 9.46 -12.56 -14.34
CA PHE A 69 8.48 -11.77 -13.61
C PHE A 69 7.43 -11.12 -14.54
N GLU A 70 7.82 -10.64 -15.72
CA GLU A 70 6.88 -10.16 -16.74
C GLU A 70 5.91 -11.26 -17.22
N THR A 71 6.38 -12.51 -17.26
CA THR A 71 5.56 -13.69 -17.59
C THR A 71 4.63 -14.08 -16.45
N GLU A 72 5.10 -14.08 -15.20
CA GLU A 72 4.28 -14.36 -14.02
C GLU A 72 3.14 -13.34 -13.84
N LEU A 73 3.40 -12.06 -14.14
CA LEU A 73 2.40 -10.99 -14.09
C LEU A 73 1.32 -11.11 -15.18
N LYS A 74 1.37 -12.12 -16.05
CA LYS A 74 0.22 -12.50 -16.90
C LYS A 74 -0.91 -13.05 -16.05
N ASP A 75 -0.59 -13.77 -14.98
CA ASP A 75 -1.60 -14.28 -14.05
C ASP A 75 -2.21 -13.14 -13.22
N LYS A 76 -3.54 -13.18 -13.11
CA LYS A 76 -4.31 -12.13 -12.44
C LYS A 76 -4.16 -12.21 -10.92
N GLN A 77 -4.02 -13.42 -10.35
CA GLN A 77 -3.85 -13.57 -8.90
C GLN A 77 -2.48 -13.02 -8.50
N THR A 78 -1.42 -13.40 -9.22
CA THR A 78 -0.07 -12.86 -9.05
C THR A 78 -0.03 -11.34 -9.19
N PHE A 79 -0.64 -10.79 -10.25
CA PHE A 79 -0.70 -9.34 -10.44
C PHE A 79 -1.38 -8.63 -9.26
N ASN A 80 -2.52 -9.13 -8.80
CA ASN A 80 -3.26 -8.53 -7.68
C ASN A 80 -2.49 -8.67 -6.36
N LYS A 81 -1.84 -9.80 -6.12
CA LYS A 81 -0.97 -10.02 -4.97
C LYS A 81 0.17 -9.01 -4.95
N MET A 82 0.80 -8.76 -6.10
CA MET A 82 1.84 -7.74 -6.23
C MET A 82 1.31 -6.32 -5.98
N ILE A 83 0.10 -5.99 -6.45
CA ILE A 83 -0.55 -4.73 -6.06
C ILE A 83 -0.74 -4.64 -4.54
N GLN A 84 -1.20 -5.71 -3.88
CA GLN A 84 -1.34 -5.73 -2.41
C GLN A 84 0.00 -5.58 -1.68
N ARG A 85 1.10 -6.12 -2.23
CA ARG A 85 2.45 -6.00 -1.68
C ARG A 85 3.05 -4.60 -1.87
N LEU A 86 2.69 -3.92 -2.95
CA LEU A 86 3.19 -2.59 -3.30
C LEU A 86 2.32 -1.44 -2.78
N LYS A 87 1.06 -1.68 -2.40
CA LYS A 87 0.16 -0.62 -1.89
C LYS A 87 0.72 0.11 -0.66
N PHE A 88 1.58 -0.56 0.13
CA PHE A 88 2.20 0.03 1.31
C PHE A 88 3.33 1.02 0.99
N CYS A 89 3.76 1.11 -0.27
CA CYS A 89 4.67 2.14 -0.74
C CYS A 89 3.92 3.48 -0.85
N THR A 90 3.67 4.12 0.30
CA THR A 90 2.93 5.38 0.39
C THR A 90 3.86 6.61 0.42
N GLY A 91 3.34 7.78 0.07
CA GLY A 91 4.09 9.03 0.09
C GLY A 91 3.22 10.23 -0.30
N LYS A 92 3.68 11.44 0.05
CA LYS A 92 2.93 12.68 -0.24
C LYS A 92 2.97 13.12 -1.71
N LYS A 93 3.95 12.64 -2.48
CA LYS A 93 4.18 13.03 -3.88
C LYS A 93 4.32 11.78 -4.75
N VAL A 94 3.85 11.85 -6.01
CA VAL A 94 3.97 10.78 -7.01
C VAL A 94 5.41 10.28 -7.12
N ASN A 95 6.38 11.19 -7.24
CA ASN A 95 7.80 10.82 -7.34
C ASN A 95 8.30 10.02 -6.13
N ALA A 96 7.82 10.33 -4.92
CA ALA A 96 8.21 9.59 -3.72
C ALA A 96 7.65 8.16 -3.74
N ILE A 97 6.38 8.01 -4.14
CA ILE A 97 5.71 6.71 -4.28
C ILE A 97 6.43 5.86 -5.35
N VAL A 98 6.68 6.43 -6.53
CA VAL A 98 7.39 5.76 -7.63
C VAL A 98 8.78 5.30 -7.18
N ASN A 99 9.53 6.15 -6.48
CA ASN A 99 10.86 5.80 -5.97
C ASN A 99 10.81 4.61 -5.00
N LEU A 100 9.81 4.56 -4.10
CA LEU A 100 9.64 3.45 -3.16
C LEU A 100 9.29 2.16 -3.87
N ILE A 101 8.38 2.20 -4.85
CA ILE A 101 7.99 1.04 -5.65
C ILE A 101 9.19 0.51 -6.44
N LEU A 102 9.89 1.37 -7.18
CA LEU A 102 11.03 0.95 -8.01
C LEU A 102 12.20 0.43 -7.16
N LYS A 103 12.47 1.04 -6.00
CA LYS A 103 13.47 0.53 -5.04
C LYS A 103 13.12 -0.86 -4.51
N LYS A 104 11.84 -1.19 -4.41
CA LYS A 104 11.37 -2.50 -3.97
C LYS A 104 11.43 -3.53 -5.12
N LEU A 105 11.22 -3.11 -6.36
CA LEU A 105 11.20 -4.00 -7.52
C LEU A 105 12.60 -4.29 -8.08
N PHE A 106 13.51 -3.32 -8.11
CA PHE A 106 14.79 -3.43 -8.81
C PHE A 106 15.98 -3.23 -7.88
N SER A 107 17.03 -4.02 -8.08
CA SER A 107 18.37 -3.70 -7.59
C SER A 107 18.91 -2.45 -8.30
N ASN A 108 19.93 -1.80 -7.74
CA ASN A 108 20.51 -0.63 -8.40
C ASN A 108 21.28 -1.03 -9.65
N GLU A 109 21.89 -2.21 -9.61
CA GLU A 109 22.67 -2.86 -10.64
C GLU A 109 21.78 -3.10 -11.87
N LEU A 110 20.66 -3.79 -11.67
CA LEU A 110 19.66 -4.04 -12.72
C LEU A 110 19.05 -2.74 -13.23
N ALA A 111 18.69 -1.81 -12.33
CA ALA A 111 18.12 -0.52 -12.72
C ALA A 111 19.06 0.29 -13.63
N ALA A 112 20.38 0.06 -13.59
CA ALA A 112 21.34 0.75 -14.43
C ALA A 112 21.26 0.31 -15.90
N GLU A 113 20.74 -0.88 -16.19
CA GLU A 113 20.59 -1.43 -17.55
C GLU A 113 19.34 -0.91 -18.27
N TYR A 114 18.39 -0.36 -17.51
CA TYR A 114 17.13 0.11 -18.04
C TYR A 114 17.07 1.64 -18.15
N SER A 115 16.26 2.10 -19.10
CA SER A 115 15.66 3.42 -19.05
C SER A 115 14.20 3.29 -19.43
N TRP A 116 13.38 4.28 -19.06
CA TRP A 116 11.94 4.15 -19.30
C TRP A 116 11.59 3.93 -20.79
N HIS A 117 12.28 4.62 -21.70
CA HIS A 117 12.02 4.60 -23.14
C HIS A 117 13.17 4.01 -23.98
N GLY A 118 14.16 3.35 -23.37
CA GLY A 118 15.29 2.77 -24.10
C GLY A 118 16.34 3.78 -24.60
N LYS A 119 16.46 4.94 -23.96
CA LYS A 119 17.45 5.96 -24.33
C LYS A 119 18.88 5.48 -24.02
N LYS A 120 19.83 5.95 -24.83
CA LYS A 120 21.28 5.69 -24.66
C LYS A 120 21.65 4.19 -24.68
N GLY A 121 21.00 3.41 -25.54
CA GLY A 121 21.27 1.98 -25.69
C GLY A 121 20.80 1.11 -24.52
N LYS A 122 20.07 1.67 -23.56
CA LYS A 122 19.52 0.93 -22.42
C LYS A 122 18.26 0.17 -22.80
N LYS A 123 17.91 -0.88 -22.05
CA LYS A 123 16.68 -1.64 -22.26
C LYS A 123 15.44 -0.76 -21.97
N PRO A 124 14.40 -0.79 -22.82
CA PRO A 124 13.20 0.02 -22.64
C PRO A 124 12.21 -0.61 -21.66
N LEU A 125 12.11 -0.06 -20.44
CA LEU A 125 11.16 -0.56 -19.43
C LEU A 125 9.70 -0.46 -19.92
N ASN A 126 9.34 0.56 -20.69
CA ASN A 126 8.00 0.72 -21.24
C ASN A 126 7.54 -0.41 -22.18
N LYS A 127 8.45 -1.28 -22.63
CA LYS A 127 8.11 -2.48 -23.41
C LYS A 127 7.71 -3.67 -22.55
N LEU A 128 7.99 -3.65 -21.25
CA LEU A 128 7.52 -4.63 -20.26
C LEU A 128 6.11 -4.21 -19.81
N ILE A 129 5.11 -4.61 -20.60
CA ILE A 129 3.74 -4.10 -20.52
C ILE A 129 3.08 -4.43 -19.18
N ARG A 130 3.31 -5.62 -18.62
CA ARG A 130 2.72 -6.06 -17.36
C ARG A 130 3.40 -5.39 -16.18
N LEU A 131 4.73 -5.33 -16.17
CA LEU A 131 5.49 -4.65 -15.13
C LEU A 131 5.20 -3.15 -15.08
N THR A 132 5.14 -2.49 -16.23
CA THR A 132 4.78 -1.06 -16.29
C THR A 132 3.36 -0.80 -15.84
N LYS A 133 2.41 -1.68 -16.21
CA LYS A 133 1.03 -1.63 -15.71
C LYS A 133 0.96 -1.84 -14.20
N LEU A 134 1.75 -2.76 -13.65
CA LEU A 134 1.85 -3.01 -12.21
C LEU A 134 2.34 -1.76 -11.49
N ILE A 135 3.44 -1.15 -11.95
CA ILE A 135 3.99 0.09 -11.38
C ILE A 135 2.94 1.20 -11.39
N LYS A 136 2.31 1.45 -12.54
CA LYS A 136 1.29 2.50 -12.69
C LYS A 136 0.11 2.28 -11.74
N LYS A 137 -0.40 1.05 -11.68
CA LYS A 137 -1.52 0.72 -10.79
C LYS A 137 -1.16 0.80 -9.31
N ALA A 138 0.03 0.34 -8.92
CA ALA A 138 0.50 0.46 -7.54
C ALA A 138 0.61 1.94 -7.09
N VAL A 139 1.06 2.84 -7.97
CA VAL A 139 1.08 4.28 -7.69
C VAL A 139 -0.35 4.84 -7.56
N GLN A 140 -1.22 4.52 -8.52
CA GLN A 140 -2.59 5.02 -8.58
C GLN A 140 -3.46 4.56 -7.41
N VAL A 141 -3.13 3.45 -6.74
CA VAL A 141 -3.78 3.04 -5.48
C VAL A 141 -3.56 4.08 -4.38
N ASN A 142 -2.38 4.70 -4.31
CA ASN A 142 -2.05 5.71 -3.30
C ASN A 142 -2.31 7.14 -3.76
N CYS A 143 -2.26 7.37 -5.08
CA CYS A 143 -2.47 8.68 -5.69
C CYS A 143 -3.36 8.56 -6.94
N PRO A 144 -4.69 8.45 -6.77
CA PRO A 144 -5.61 8.18 -7.89
C PRO A 144 -5.58 9.23 -9.01
N THR A 145 -5.17 10.46 -8.69
CA THR A 145 -5.09 11.58 -9.64
C THR A 145 -3.78 11.62 -10.45
N SER A 146 -2.82 10.73 -10.16
CA SER A 146 -1.54 10.71 -10.87
C SER A 146 -1.72 10.25 -12.32
N THR A 147 -1.15 11.00 -13.27
CA THR A 147 -1.17 10.63 -14.69
C THR A 147 -0.03 9.66 -15.01
N ASP A 148 -0.23 8.84 -16.04
CA ASP A 148 0.81 7.95 -16.54
C ASP A 148 2.10 8.73 -16.84
N THR A 149 2.02 9.87 -17.54
CA THR A 149 3.18 10.70 -17.87
C THR A 149 3.97 11.16 -16.63
N GLN A 150 3.30 11.49 -15.53
CA GLN A 150 3.97 11.83 -14.26
C GLN A 150 4.75 10.63 -13.70
N ILE A 151 4.13 9.46 -13.71
CA ILE A 151 4.73 8.20 -13.23
C ILE A 151 5.94 7.83 -14.08
N GLU A 152 5.80 7.89 -15.41
CA GLU A 152 6.84 7.56 -16.37
C GLU A 152 8.04 8.51 -16.27
N SER A 153 7.78 9.81 -16.10
CA SER A 153 8.83 10.82 -15.89
C SER A 153 9.59 10.57 -14.59
N ALA A 154 8.87 10.34 -13.48
CA ALA A 154 9.45 10.01 -12.19
C ALA A 154 10.30 8.73 -12.25
N GLY A 155 9.77 7.68 -12.89
CA GLY A 155 10.46 6.41 -13.05
C GLY A 155 11.70 6.53 -13.93
N GLY A 156 11.60 7.27 -15.04
CA GLY A 156 12.74 7.58 -15.90
C GLY A 156 13.85 8.32 -15.17
N TYR A 157 13.50 9.32 -14.35
CA TYR A 157 14.47 10.04 -13.52
C TYR A 157 15.16 9.11 -12.51
N TRP A 158 14.38 8.25 -11.83
CA TRP A 158 14.92 7.29 -10.89
C TRP A 158 15.87 6.29 -11.57
N LEU A 159 15.52 5.73 -12.73
CA LEU A 159 16.40 4.82 -13.48
C LEU A 159 17.70 5.51 -13.93
N ALA A 160 17.63 6.76 -14.38
CA ALA A 160 18.81 7.52 -14.79
C ALA A 160 19.83 7.71 -13.66
N GLN A 161 19.37 7.75 -12.41
CA GLN A 161 20.22 7.89 -11.23
C GLN A 161 20.82 6.57 -10.71
N ALA A 162 20.52 5.42 -11.32
CA ALA A 162 20.99 4.11 -10.84
C ALA A 162 22.51 4.07 -10.66
N SER A 163 23.29 4.48 -11.66
CA SER A 163 24.76 4.49 -11.59
C SER A 163 25.29 5.41 -10.47
N ILE A 164 24.60 6.50 -10.15
CA ILE A 164 24.95 7.38 -9.03
C ILE A 164 24.69 6.67 -7.69
N ARG A 165 23.55 5.97 -7.57
CA ARG A 165 23.22 5.18 -6.37
C ARG A 165 24.21 4.06 -6.11
N ILE A 166 24.70 3.40 -7.16
CA ILE A 166 25.75 2.36 -7.05
C ILE A 166 27.04 2.98 -6.48
N LYS A 167 27.49 4.11 -7.03
CA LYS A 167 28.72 4.79 -6.56
C LYS A 167 28.63 5.26 -5.11
N ARG A 168 27.45 5.67 -4.63
CA ARG A 168 27.23 6.13 -3.25
C ARG A 168 27.17 5.00 -2.21
N LYS A 169 27.00 3.75 -2.64
CA LYS A 169 26.94 2.59 -1.75
C LYS A 169 28.33 1.96 -1.50
N LYS A 170 29.31 2.29 -2.34
CA LYS A 170 30.72 1.96 -2.13
C LYS A 170 31.37 3.02 -1.24
#